data_AF-A0A7S2S751-F1
#
_entry.id   AF-A0A7S2S751-F1
#
_cell.length_a   1.000
_cell.length_b   1.000
_cell.length_c   1.000
_cell.angle_alpha   90.00
_cell.angle_beta   90.00
_cell.angle_gamma   90.00
#
_symmetry.space_group_name_H-M   'P 1'
#
loop_
_entity.id
_entity.type
_entity.pdbx_description
1 polymer ?
#
loop_
_entity_poly.entity_id
_entity_poly.type
_entity_poly.pdbx_seq_one_letter_code
_entity_poly.pdbx_strand_id
1 'polypeptide(L)'
;AFYERAGRVSCLGSPDREGTVTVVGAVSPPGGDFSDPVTAATLSIVQVFWGLDKKLAQRKHFPSLNWLISYTKYMQVLEPYFNNMDPRYSYLRNQARTILQQEDNLSEIVQLVGKESLSEDQKVVM
;
A
#
# COMPACT_ATOMS: atom_id res chain seq x y z
N ALA A 1 17.69 8.92 -11.77
CA ALA A 1 17.86 10.39 -11.85
C ALA A 1 16.71 11.20 -11.25
N PHE A 2 15.45 11.14 -11.73
CA PHE A 2 14.37 12.03 -11.22
C PHE A 2 14.02 11.78 -9.73
N TYR A 3 13.60 10.55 -9.40
CA TYR A 3 13.14 10.21 -8.04
C TYR A 3 14.23 10.33 -6.96
N GLU A 4 15.50 10.13 -7.32
CA GLU A 4 16.65 10.23 -6.41
C GLU A 4 16.95 11.67 -5.96
N ARG A 5 16.34 12.68 -6.61
CA ARG A 5 16.47 14.09 -6.20
C ARG A 5 15.52 14.44 -5.05
N ALA A 6 14.60 13.55 -4.70
CA ALA A 6 13.72 13.67 -3.54
C ALA A 6 14.43 13.15 -2.28
N GLY A 7 14.06 13.68 -1.12
CA GLY A 7 14.62 13.25 0.16
C GLY A 7 14.65 14.36 1.20
N ARG A 8 15.05 13.98 2.41
CA ARG A 8 15.38 14.90 3.51
C ARG A 8 16.87 15.23 3.44
N VAL A 9 17.21 16.50 3.53
CA VAL A 9 18.58 17.01 3.41
C VAL A 9 18.87 18.08 4.44
N SER A 10 20.15 18.21 4.81
CA SER A 10 20.67 19.42 5.45
C SER A 10 20.95 20.45 4.35
N CYS A 11 20.37 21.64 4.47
CA CYS A 11 20.58 22.72 3.53
C CYS A 11 21.96 23.37 3.75
N LEU A 12 22.55 23.88 2.67
CA LEU A 12 23.80 24.64 2.73
C LEU A 12 23.58 26.05 3.31
N GLY A 13 24.65 26.61 3.89
CA GLY A 13 24.70 27.97 4.43
C GLY A 13 24.32 28.03 5.91
N SER A 14 24.35 29.26 6.46
CA SER A 14 23.94 29.55 7.84
C SER A 14 22.59 30.29 7.86
N PRO A 15 21.69 30.01 8.82
CA PRO A 15 21.81 29.00 9.87
C PRO A 15 21.62 27.56 9.35
N ASP A 16 21.94 26.58 10.20
CA ASP A 16 21.64 25.17 9.93
C ASP A 16 20.14 25.02 9.73
N ARG A 17 19.78 24.44 8.58
CA ARG A 17 18.39 24.24 8.17
C ARG A 17 18.26 22.85 7.59
N GLU A 18 17.15 22.20 7.90
CA GLU A 18 16.75 20.97 7.22
C GLU A 18 15.61 21.25 6.24
N GLY A 19 15.64 20.56 5.11
CA GLY A 19 14.60 20.60 4.09
C GLY A 19 14.19 19.19 3.69
N THR A 20 12.97 19.04 3.20
CA THR A 20 12.49 17.77 2.64
C THR A 20 11.73 18.02 1.35
N VAL A 21 12.00 17.20 0.35
CA VAL A 21 11.22 17.15 -0.89
C VAL A 21 10.63 15.75 -1.01
N THR A 22 9.30 15.66 -0.96
CA THR A 22 8.56 14.42 -1.21
C THR A 22 7.98 14.46 -2.61
N VAL A 23 8.31 13.47 -3.43
CA VAL A 23 7.76 13.34 -4.78
C VAL A 23 6.57 12.40 -4.76
N VAL A 24 5.44 12.88 -5.30
CA VAL A 24 4.25 12.07 -5.56
C VAL A 24 4.00 12.12 -7.06
N GLY A 25 4.04 10.95 -7.70
CA GLY A 25 3.82 10.80 -9.13
C GLY A 25 2.57 9.99 -9.41
N ALA A 26 1.68 10.51 -10.27
CA ALA A 26 0.58 9.74 -10.82
C ALA A 26 1.02 9.11 -12.15
N VAL A 27 0.83 7.80 -12.28
CA VAL A 27 1.09 7.06 -13.52
C VAL A 27 -0.23 6.46 -14.00
N SER A 28 -0.58 6.67 -15.26
CA SER A 28 -1.81 6.19 -15.87
C SER A 28 -1.50 5.18 -16.98
N PRO A 29 -1.24 3.90 -16.63
CA PRO A 29 -0.98 2.87 -17.61
C PRO A 29 -2.18 2.67 -18.54
N PRO A 30 -1.96 2.46 -19.85
CA PRO A 30 -3.02 2.09 -20.78
C PRO A 30 -3.76 0.84 -20.26
N GLY A 31 -5.07 0.96 -20.05
CA GLY A 31 -5.91 -0.16 -19.59
C GLY A 31 -5.65 -0.66 -18.16
N GLY A 32 -4.80 0.00 -17.37
CA GLY A 32 -4.40 -0.49 -16.05
C GLY A 32 -3.29 -1.55 -16.08
N ASP A 33 -2.58 -1.67 -17.20
CA ASP A 33 -1.52 -2.66 -17.37
C ASP A 33 -0.22 -2.24 -16.65
N PHE A 34 0.11 -2.94 -15.57
CA PHE A 34 1.34 -2.71 -14.80
C PHE A 34 2.62 -3.15 -15.51
N SER A 35 2.50 -3.93 -16.59
CA SER A 35 3.65 -4.33 -17.42
C SER A 35 4.10 -3.25 -18.40
N ASP A 36 3.32 -2.16 -18.53
CA ASP A 36 3.70 -0.99 -19.30
C ASP A 36 5.10 -0.47 -18.88
N PRO A 37 6.00 -0.16 -19.83
CA PRO A 37 7.37 0.23 -19.52
C PRO A 37 7.49 1.42 -18.55
N VAL A 38 6.58 2.40 -18.63
CA VAL A 38 6.61 3.58 -17.75
C VAL A 38 6.23 3.17 -16.33
N THR A 39 5.24 2.30 -16.20
CA THR A 39 4.79 1.78 -14.91
C THR A 39 5.86 0.90 -14.27
N ALA A 40 6.42 -0.06 -15.02
CA ALA A 40 7.49 -0.93 -14.55
C ALA A 40 8.74 -0.16 -14.12
N ALA A 41 9.18 0.84 -14.92
CA ALA A 41 10.32 1.69 -14.59
C ALA A 41 10.06 2.58 -13.37
N THR A 42 8.82 3.03 -13.16
CA THR A 42 8.47 3.80 -11.96
C THR A 42 8.49 2.92 -10.73
N LEU A 43 7.87 1.74 -10.79
CA LEU A 43 7.77 0.77 -9.69
C LEU A 43 9.14 0.26 -9.23
N SER A 44 10.12 0.16 -10.13
CA SER A 44 11.47 -0.29 -9.78
C SER A 44 12.23 0.71 -8.93
N ILE A 45 11.87 2.00 -8.99
CA ILE A 45 12.59 3.09 -8.32
C ILE A 45 11.86 3.51 -7.04
N VAL A 46 10.53 3.66 -7.09
CA VAL A 46 9.76 4.16 -5.94
C VAL A 46 9.75 3.17 -4.77
N GLN A 47 9.70 3.72 -3.57
CA GLN A 47 9.66 2.93 -2.34
C GLN A 47 8.24 2.75 -1.80
N VAL A 48 7.28 3.52 -2.32
CA VAL A 48 5.86 3.45 -1.97
C VAL A 48 5.07 3.39 -3.25
N PHE A 49 4.08 2.51 -3.28
CA PHE A 49 3.16 2.35 -4.38
C PHE A 49 1.73 2.25 -3.85
N TRP A 50 0.85 3.09 -4.42
CA TRP A 50 -0.58 3.10 -4.17
C TRP A 50 -1.30 2.67 -5.44
N GLY A 51 -1.68 1.40 -5.50
CA GLY A 51 -2.39 0.82 -6.62
C GLY A 51 -3.87 1.13 -6.55
N LEU A 52 -4.34 2.00 -7.44
CA LEU A 52 -5.77 2.27 -7.59
C LEU A 52 -6.42 1.18 -8.47
N ASP A 53 -7.56 0.65 -8.01
CA ASP A 53 -8.25 -0.46 -8.67
C ASP A 53 -9.64 -0.04 -9.16
N LYS A 54 -9.87 -0.29 -10.45
CA LYS A 54 -11.14 -0.01 -11.13
C LYS A 54 -12.30 -0.81 -10.54
N LYS A 55 -12.08 -2.07 -10.12
CA LYS A 55 -13.11 -2.91 -9.49
C LYS A 55 -13.58 -2.31 -8.17
N LEU A 56 -12.66 -1.78 -7.37
CA LEU A 56 -13.01 -1.08 -6.12
C LEU A 56 -13.83 0.19 -6.40
N ALA A 57 -13.38 1.00 -7.36
CA ALA A 57 -14.10 2.22 -7.75
C ALA A 57 -15.52 1.90 -8.29
N GLN A 58 -15.67 0.87 -9.11
CA GLN A 58 -16.96 0.42 -9.65
C GLN A 58 -17.92 -0.05 -8.56
N ARG A 59 -17.40 -0.65 -7.47
CA ARG A 59 -18.18 -1.03 -6.27
C ARG A 59 -18.38 0.13 -5.30
N LYS A 60 -18.01 1.37 -5.67
CA LYS A 60 -18.07 2.58 -4.84
C LYS A 60 -17.27 2.50 -3.53
N HIS A 61 -16.21 1.69 -3.51
CA HIS A 61 -15.27 1.65 -2.41
C HIS A 61 -14.25 2.78 -2.57
N PHE A 62 -14.33 3.79 -1.69
CA PHE A 62 -13.45 4.97 -1.74
C PHE A 62 -12.67 5.17 -0.44
N PRO A 63 -11.37 5.53 -0.52
CA PRO A 63 -10.56 5.58 -1.74
C PRO A 63 -10.42 4.20 -2.40
N SER A 64 -10.31 4.16 -3.74
CA SER A 64 -10.25 2.90 -4.51
C SER A 64 -8.85 2.29 -4.51
N LEU A 65 -8.20 2.28 -3.34
CA LEU A 65 -6.85 1.76 -3.12
C LEU A 65 -6.94 0.25 -2.89
N ASN A 66 -6.26 -0.53 -3.73
CA ASN A 66 -6.15 -1.96 -3.54
C ASN A 66 -5.05 -2.27 -2.52
N TRP A 67 -5.48 -2.76 -1.36
CA TRP A 67 -4.65 -3.05 -0.20
C TRP A 67 -3.72 -4.26 -0.36
N LEU A 68 -3.98 -5.13 -1.35
CA LEU A 68 -3.16 -6.32 -1.61
C LEU A 68 -1.96 -6.00 -2.49
N ILE A 69 -2.15 -5.14 -3.51
CA ILE A 69 -1.09 -4.75 -4.44
C ILE A 69 -0.29 -3.54 -3.96
N SER A 70 -0.90 -2.67 -3.15
CA SER A 70 -0.23 -1.47 -2.63
C SER A 70 0.80 -1.85 -1.57
N TYR A 71 1.92 -1.12 -1.54
CA TYR A 71 2.99 -1.39 -0.59
C TYR A 71 3.79 -0.14 -0.21
N THR A 72 4.51 -0.25 0.89
CA THR A 72 5.56 0.69 1.28
C THR A 72 6.75 -0.09 1.83
N LYS A 73 7.94 0.26 1.34
CA LYS A 73 9.23 -0.25 1.82
C LYS A 73 9.75 0.52 3.03
N TYR A 74 9.12 1.65 3.39
CA TYR A 74 9.53 2.48 4.51
C TYR A 74 9.04 1.99 5.87
N MET A 75 8.21 0.95 5.94
CA MET A 75 7.62 0.53 7.23
C MET A 75 8.66 0.26 8.31
N GLN A 76 9.76 -0.42 7.99
CA GLN A 76 10.82 -0.70 8.98
C GLN A 76 11.39 0.58 9.62
N VAL A 77 11.48 1.67 8.86
CA VAL A 77 11.99 2.96 9.34
C VAL A 77 10.90 3.75 10.07
N LEU A 78 9.64 3.59 9.66
CA LEU A 78 8.49 4.30 10.22
C LEU A 78 7.92 3.65 11.49
N GLU A 79 8.10 2.34 11.66
CA GLU A 79 7.56 1.59 12.79
C GLU A 79 7.98 2.15 14.16
N PRO A 80 9.26 2.48 14.42
CA PRO A 80 9.65 3.08 15.71
C PRO A 80 8.90 4.38 16.01
N TYR A 81 8.68 5.22 15.00
CA TYR A 81 7.95 6.48 15.14
C TYR A 81 6.49 6.25 15.50
N PHE A 82 5.80 5.33 14.79
CA PHE A 82 4.40 5.03 15.07
C PHE A 82 4.19 4.25 16.37
N ASN A 83 5.10 3.32 16.69
CA ASN A 83 5.02 2.55 17.94
C ASN A 83 5.30 3.42 19.18
N ASN A 84 6.03 4.52 19.03
CA ASN A 84 6.15 5.52 20.09
C ASN A 84 4.82 6.25 20.36
N MET A 85 3.94 6.37 19.35
CA MET A 85 2.60 6.95 19.53
C MET A 85 1.59 5.95 20.07
N ASP A 86 1.55 4.74 19.51
CA ASP A 86 0.77 3.62 20.04
C ASP A 86 1.63 2.35 19.95
N PRO A 87 2.05 1.76 21.10
CA PRO A 87 2.86 0.54 21.11
C PRO A 87 2.24 -0.65 20.37
N ARG A 88 0.93 -0.62 20.11
CA ARG A 88 0.20 -1.68 19.39
C ARG A 88 0.11 -1.42 17.89
N TYR A 89 0.61 -0.29 17.37
CA TYR A 89 0.45 0.09 15.97
C TYR A 89 0.91 -1.01 15.01
N SER A 90 2.16 -1.49 15.14
CA SER A 90 2.67 -2.57 14.29
C SER A 90 1.83 -3.84 14.39
N TYR A 91 1.42 -4.21 15.61
CA TYR A 91 0.61 -5.40 15.86
C TYR A 91 -0.77 -5.31 15.20
N LEU A 92 -1.47 -4.19 15.37
CA LEU A 92 -2.81 -3.97 14.81
C LEU A 92 -2.77 -3.87 13.29
N ARG A 93 -1.77 -3.15 12.74
CA ARG A 93 -1.58 -3.04 11.30
C ARG A 93 -1.32 -4.41 10.65
N ASN A 94 -0.45 -5.22 11.25
CA ASN A 94 -0.14 -6.54 10.73
C ASN A 94 -1.34 -7.48 10.81
N GLN A 95 -2.09 -7.47 11.91
CA GLN A 95 -3.35 -8.22 12.00
C GLN A 95 -4.37 -7.78 10.95
N ALA A 96 -4.61 -6.48 10.79
CA ALA A 96 -5.53 -5.97 9.78
C ALA A 96 -5.11 -6.45 8.38
N ARG A 97 -3.81 -6.41 8.07
CA ARG A 97 -3.28 -6.95 6.81
C ARG A 97 -3.52 -8.45 6.66
N THR A 98 -3.30 -9.23 7.73
CA THR A 98 -3.56 -10.68 7.73
C THR A 98 -5.03 -10.99 7.50
N ILE A 99 -5.94 -10.28 8.17
CA ILE A 99 -7.39 -10.45 8.01
C ILE A 99 -7.80 -10.16 6.57
N LEU A 100 -7.33 -9.04 6.00
CA LEU A 100 -7.63 -8.67 4.60
C LEU A 100 -7.09 -9.69 3.59
N GLN A 101 -5.92 -10.29 3.84
CA GLN A 101 -5.37 -11.33 2.99
C GLN A 101 -6.17 -12.64 3.12
N GLN A 102 -6.62 -12.97 4.33
CA GLN A 102 -7.47 -14.13 4.57
C GLN A 102 -8.83 -13.96 3.90
N GLU A 103 -9.44 -12.78 3.98
CA GLU A 103 -10.70 -12.47 3.30
C GLU A 103 -10.58 -12.66 1.78
N ASP A 104 -9.51 -12.17 1.15
CA ASP A 104 -9.29 -12.35 -0.30
C ASP A 104 -9.19 -13.84 -0.68
N ASN A 105 -8.42 -14.62 0.07
CA ASN A 105 -8.29 -16.07 -0.14
C ASN A 105 -9.64 -16.79 0.04
N LEU A 106 -10.43 -16.39 1.04
CA LEU A 106 -11.76 -16.95 1.29
C LEU A 106 -12.74 -16.56 0.20
N SER A 107 -12.67 -15.33 -0.31
CA SER A 107 -13.48 -14.84 -1.43
C SER A 107 -13.27 -15.67 -2.69
N GLU A 108 -12.06 -16.18 -2.96
CA GLU A 108 -11.78 -17.15 -4.03
C GLU A 108 -12.46 -18.50 -3.78
N ILE A 109 -12.35 -19.04 -2.56
CA ILE A 109 -12.97 -20.32 -2.19
C ILE A 109 -14.50 -20.23 -2.32
N VAL A 110 -15.11 -19.14 -1.83
CA VAL A 110 -16.56 -18.92 -1.89
C VAL A 110 -17.06 -18.89 -3.33
N GLN A 111 -16.28 -18.37 -4.28
CA GLN A 111 -16.65 -18.38 -5.70
C GLN A 111 -16.67 -19.80 -6.29
N LEU A 112 -15.86 -20.73 -5.75
CA LEU A 112 -15.78 -22.12 -6.23
C LEU A 112 -16.80 -23.04 -5.60
N VAL A 113 -17.01 -22.94 -4.28
CA VAL A 113 -17.80 -23.91 -3.49
C VAL A 113 -19.02 -23.32 -2.77
N GLY A 114 -19.20 -22.00 -2.83
CA GLY A 114 -20.32 -21.29 -2.19
C GLY A 114 -20.07 -20.97 -0.71
N LYS A 115 -20.73 -19.92 -0.22
CA LYS A 115 -20.53 -19.36 1.14
C LYS A 115 -20.90 -20.33 2.28
N GLU A 116 -21.81 -21.27 2.01
CA GLU A 116 -22.27 -22.24 3.01
C GLU A 116 -21.19 -23.26 3.41
N SER A 117 -20.17 -23.43 2.58
CA SER A 117 -19.07 -24.36 2.82
C SER A 117 -18.03 -23.85 3.85
N LEU A 118 -18.09 -22.57 4.23
CA LEU A 118 -17.15 -21.97 5.16
C LEU A 118 -17.43 -22.38 6.62
N SER A 119 -16.37 -22.55 7.42
CA SER A 119 -16.50 -22.70 8.88
C SER A 119 -16.96 -21.39 9.53
N GLU A 120 -17.49 -21.46 10.77
CA GLU A 120 -17.94 -20.26 11.48
C GLU A 120 -16.81 -19.24 11.67
N ASP A 121 -15.59 -19.68 11.99
CA ASP A 121 -14.43 -18.80 12.11
C ASP A 121 -14.09 -18.09 10.79
N GLN A 122 -14.21 -18.78 9.65
CA GLN A 122 -13.99 -18.18 8.33
C GLN A 122 -15.07 -17.16 7.98
N LYS A 123 -16.32 -17.41 8.41
CA LYS A 123 -17.41 -16.44 8.24
C LYS A 123 -17.19 -15.17 9.06
N VAL A 124 -16.52 -15.25 10.22
CA VAL A 124 -16.17 -14.07 11.04
C VAL A 124 -15.12 -13.19 10.36
N VAL A 125 -14.22 -13.79 9.57
CA VAL A 125 -13.19 -13.05 8.81
C VAL A 125 -13.77 -12.32 7.60
N MET A 126 -14.89 -12.80 7.05
CA MET A 126 -15.56 -12.28 5.84
C MET A 126 -16.53 -11.11 6.09
#